data_AF-A0A358EKL6-F1
#
_entry.id   AF-A0A358EKL6-F1
#
_cell.length_a   1.000
_cell.length_b   1.000
_cell.length_c   1.000
_cell.angle_alpha   90.00
_cell.angle_beta   90.00
_cell.angle_gamma   90.00
#
_symmetry.space_group_name_H-M   'P 1'
#
loop_
_entity.id
_entity.type
_entity.pdbx_description
1 polymer ?
#
loop_
_entity_poly.entity_id
_entity_poly.type
_entity_poly.pdbx_seq_one_letter_code
_entity_poly.pdbx_strand_id
1 'polypeptide(L)'
;MGRYLVEFETGGLYTPIISVRGEKNERRRMATKSLWKSWGAMSLASVGALLLCLGLRIHRLLVFLSISSMLQGVFLVYIGLNMLETDMQNSRNRAQLQQERAKQAVAEIFRSISISWDGDWDDDEVFNDRTLDQLQLNERLRVQGIYGDTSAGITRFNSVRARFPERFLCPLWGISKLDEMRLAKSFAPDYKIQQTIEEVPISKFSMWIMLIVGLIVALVGAWIGFRAIKIKRYIENIPTSLSSGLAYGPTELIGTLFPTQKGAVLKGPVSNRDVVYYHYLVQEKRGSGKDAKWVTIVDEEKSVPFFCEDSGGKTLVNPSKSEIHSQHKHNRRSGNRSYSETNLRPEDKMYILGPAIVDNDRGDRLMISRDDSNFPFLVCNLSEDEMMQKKGAKGLIWLNFSLNGFILAGLGCFGAAAAYAPTDYIYASMISPLFLTLSFVILMFNDLQFVRHRVHRAWANIDVSLKKRADLIPNLEKIVKTYLSHESEIQKDLAELRSQIETTSKWNPETASELINTEKKLTDALLVRCESYPNLKADKVVQKLFDKLVSLENEIALMRKGYNDSVERHNTRIQSVPELFIAKALRFKEHHPISAEIEVRSVPNITGLN
;
A
#
# COMPACT_ATOMS: atom_id res chain seq x y z
N MET A 1 64.37 1.75 -28.03
CA MET A 1 63.08 1.27 -27.48
C MET A 1 63.36 0.07 -26.60
N GLY A 2 63.40 0.26 -25.28
CA GLY A 2 63.59 -0.84 -24.35
C GLY A 2 62.36 -1.75 -24.37
N ARG A 3 62.56 -3.06 -24.54
CA ARG A 3 61.51 -4.05 -24.31
C ARG A 3 61.43 -4.24 -22.80
N TYR A 4 60.34 -3.80 -22.20
CA TYR A 4 60.06 -4.09 -20.79
C TYR A 4 59.32 -5.42 -20.70
N LEU A 5 59.87 -6.34 -19.90
CA LEU A 5 59.23 -7.58 -19.52
C LEU A 5 58.53 -7.32 -18.18
N VAL A 6 57.22 -7.56 -18.13
CA VAL A 6 56.43 -7.46 -16.90
C VAL A 6 56.03 -8.87 -16.51
N GLU A 7 56.69 -9.40 -15.48
CA GLU A 7 56.43 -10.73 -14.93
C GLU A 7 55.79 -10.63 -13.55
N PHE A 8 54.87 -11.56 -13.27
CA PHE A 8 54.14 -11.64 -12.01
C PHE A 8 54.56 -12.92 -11.28
N GLU A 9 55.80 -12.97 -10.83
CA GLU A 9 56.41 -14.19 -10.26
C GLU A 9 55.88 -14.53 -8.85
N THR A 10 55.30 -13.55 -8.14
CA THR A 10 54.76 -13.71 -6.79
C THR A 10 53.30 -13.27 -6.71
N GLY A 11 52.48 -14.02 -5.98
CA GLY A 11 51.09 -13.61 -5.68
C GLY A 11 51.09 -12.32 -4.86
N GLY A 12 50.53 -11.24 -5.40
CA GLY A 12 50.36 -9.96 -4.69
C GLY A 12 48.94 -9.75 -4.17
N LEU A 13 48.71 -8.65 -3.42
CA LEU A 13 47.39 -8.16 -2.99
C LEU A 13 46.56 -7.55 -4.15
N TYR A 14 46.77 -8.02 -5.37
CA TYR A 14 46.05 -7.58 -6.56
C TYR A 14 45.68 -8.79 -7.39
N THR A 15 44.48 -8.76 -7.98
CA THR A 15 44.08 -9.70 -9.01
C THR A 15 44.55 -9.14 -10.35
N PRO A 16 45.61 -9.66 -10.98
CA PRO A 16 46.05 -9.13 -12.27
C PRO A 16 44.92 -9.30 -13.30
N ILE A 17 44.52 -8.19 -13.92
CA ILE A 17 43.54 -8.20 -15.01
C ILE A 17 44.27 -7.85 -16.29
N ILE A 18 44.55 -8.87 -17.10
CA ILE A 18 45.04 -8.69 -18.46
C ILE A 18 43.79 -8.60 -19.34
N SER A 19 43.52 -7.41 -19.86
CA SER A 19 42.38 -7.18 -20.77
C SER A 19 42.84 -6.45 -22.02
N VAL A 20 42.28 -6.86 -23.15
CA VAL A 20 42.37 -6.12 -24.42
C VAL A 20 41.53 -4.84 -24.38
N ARG A 21 40.73 -4.64 -23.32
CA ARG A 21 39.89 -3.47 -23.08
C ARG A 21 40.56 -2.55 -22.04
N GLY A 22 40.42 -1.23 -22.20
CA GLY A 22 40.96 -0.26 -21.24
C GLY A 22 40.33 -0.37 -19.84
N GLU A 23 41.06 0.11 -18.82
CA GLU A 23 40.71 0.05 -17.39
C GLU A 23 39.26 0.47 -17.10
N LYS A 24 38.82 1.59 -17.68
CA LYS A 24 37.46 2.12 -17.51
C LYS A 24 36.38 1.11 -17.92
N ASN A 25 36.60 0.35 -18.99
CA ASN A 25 35.62 -0.62 -19.46
C ASN A 25 35.54 -1.85 -18.54
N GLU A 26 36.66 -2.30 -17.97
CA GLU A 26 36.67 -3.41 -17.02
C GLU A 26 36.03 -3.03 -15.69
N ARG A 27 36.37 -1.85 -15.14
CA ARG A 27 35.74 -1.29 -13.94
C ARG A 27 34.22 -1.16 -14.12
N ARG A 28 33.78 -0.59 -15.24
CA ARG A 28 32.36 -0.48 -15.61
C ARG A 28 31.65 -1.84 -15.64
N ARG A 29 32.27 -2.85 -16.25
CA ARG A 29 31.68 -4.20 -16.39
C ARG A 29 31.50 -4.88 -15.03
N MET A 30 32.53 -4.80 -14.18
CA MET A 30 32.48 -5.38 -12.83
C MET A 30 31.44 -4.68 -11.96
N ALA A 31 31.41 -3.35 -11.98
CA ALA A 31 30.40 -2.54 -11.29
C ALA A 31 28.97 -2.91 -11.71
N THR A 32 28.73 -2.97 -13.03
CA THR A 32 27.42 -3.35 -13.58
C THR A 32 26.99 -4.75 -13.13
N LYS A 33 27.91 -5.73 -13.17
CA LYS A 33 27.61 -7.10 -12.73
C LYS A 33 27.32 -7.15 -11.22
N SER A 34 28.02 -6.35 -10.42
CA SER A 34 27.79 -6.27 -8.97
C SER A 34 26.38 -5.76 -8.66
N LEU A 35 25.95 -4.64 -9.28
CA LEU A 35 24.63 -4.08 -9.06
C LEU A 35 23.50 -5.07 -9.37
N TRP A 36 23.60 -5.78 -10.51
CA TRP A 36 22.60 -6.80 -10.86
C TRP A 36 22.54 -7.95 -9.87
N LYS A 37 23.70 -8.40 -9.37
CA LYS A 37 23.75 -9.46 -8.34
C LYS A 37 23.17 -8.97 -7.00
N SER A 38 23.51 -7.75 -6.57
CA SER A 38 22.98 -7.16 -5.34
C SER A 38 21.46 -7.01 -5.42
N TRP A 39 20.94 -6.47 -6.52
CA TRP A 39 19.50 -6.37 -6.74
C TRP A 39 18.82 -7.74 -6.76
N GLY A 40 19.41 -8.73 -7.44
CA GLY A 40 18.88 -10.10 -7.49
C GLY A 40 18.84 -10.76 -6.10
N ALA A 41 19.89 -10.62 -5.30
CA ALA A 41 19.95 -11.14 -3.94
C ALA A 41 18.89 -10.49 -3.04
N MET A 42 18.74 -9.15 -3.11
CA MET A 42 17.72 -8.42 -2.36
C MET A 42 16.30 -8.80 -2.78
N SER A 43 16.08 -9.01 -4.08
CA SER A 43 14.78 -9.43 -4.61
C SER A 43 14.41 -10.82 -4.12
N LEU A 44 15.35 -11.76 -4.15
CA LEU A 44 15.14 -13.11 -3.62
C LEU A 44 14.85 -13.09 -2.11
N ALA A 45 15.58 -12.30 -1.34
CA ALA A 45 15.35 -12.19 0.09
C ALA A 45 13.99 -11.55 0.42
N SER A 46 13.59 -10.55 -0.37
CA SER A 46 12.27 -9.91 -0.28
C SER A 46 11.12 -10.88 -0.63
N VAL A 47 11.30 -11.72 -1.66
CA VAL A 47 10.35 -12.78 -1.99
C VAL A 47 10.32 -13.85 -0.88
N GLY A 48 11.45 -14.19 -0.29
CA GLY A 48 11.52 -15.06 0.89
C GLY A 48 10.71 -14.52 2.06
N ALA A 49 10.85 -13.22 2.36
CA ALA A 49 10.04 -12.55 3.39
C ALA A 49 8.54 -12.57 3.05
N LEU A 50 8.17 -12.35 1.79
CA LEU A 50 6.79 -12.44 1.32
C LEU A 50 6.22 -13.85 1.53
N LEU A 51 6.94 -14.89 1.12
CA LEU A 51 6.50 -16.29 1.28
C LEU A 51 6.37 -16.67 2.75
N LEU A 52 7.27 -16.19 3.60
CA LEU A 52 7.20 -16.38 5.04
C LEU A 52 5.97 -15.69 5.64
N CYS A 53 5.68 -14.43 5.25
CA CYS A 53 4.47 -13.74 5.69
C CYS A 53 3.20 -14.47 5.23
N LEU A 54 3.14 -14.94 3.99
CA LEU A 54 2.01 -15.70 3.47
C LEU A 54 1.84 -17.04 4.19
N GLY A 55 2.94 -17.73 4.48
CA GLY A 55 2.95 -19.00 5.22
C GLY A 55 2.52 -18.86 6.68
N LEU A 56 2.93 -17.78 7.36
CA LEU A 56 2.53 -17.43 8.72
C LEU A 56 1.16 -16.73 8.80
N ARG A 57 0.41 -16.65 7.69
CA ARG A 57 -0.89 -15.95 7.59
C ARG A 57 -0.85 -14.46 7.98
N ILE A 58 0.32 -13.83 7.90
CA ILE A 58 0.50 -12.39 8.13
C ILE A 58 -0.04 -11.65 6.90
N HIS A 59 -1.22 -11.06 7.04
CA HIS A 59 -1.89 -10.31 5.98
C HIS A 59 -1.79 -8.78 6.17
N ARG A 60 -1.23 -8.30 7.29
CA ARG A 60 -1.03 -6.87 7.56
C ARG A 60 0.08 -6.32 6.67
N LEU A 61 -0.30 -5.38 5.80
CA LEU A 61 0.58 -4.81 4.79
C LEU A 61 1.83 -4.14 5.37
N LEU A 62 1.62 -3.27 6.36
CA LEU A 62 2.70 -2.49 6.96
C LEU A 62 3.72 -3.39 7.64
N VAL A 63 3.28 -4.49 8.25
CA VAL A 63 4.20 -5.48 8.84
C VAL A 63 5.11 -6.08 7.77
N PHE A 64 4.54 -6.52 6.65
CA PHE A 64 5.29 -7.08 5.54
C PHE A 64 6.26 -6.06 4.91
N LEU A 65 5.81 -4.83 4.65
CA LEU A 65 6.65 -3.78 4.09
C LEU A 65 7.77 -3.39 5.05
N SER A 66 7.51 -3.32 6.36
CA SER A 66 8.53 -3.04 7.38
C SER A 66 9.59 -4.14 7.43
N ILE A 67 9.19 -5.42 7.44
CA ILE A 67 10.12 -6.55 7.44
C ILE A 67 10.99 -6.53 6.18
N SER A 68 10.36 -6.39 5.01
CA SER A 68 11.07 -6.36 3.72
C SER A 68 12.02 -5.18 3.66
N SER A 69 11.58 -4.01 4.15
CA SER A 69 12.37 -2.80 4.12
C SER A 69 13.55 -2.83 5.07
N MET A 70 13.36 -3.36 6.27
CA MET A 70 14.43 -3.55 7.23
C MET A 70 15.47 -4.53 6.67
N LEU A 71 15.03 -5.66 6.11
CA LEU A 71 15.91 -6.66 5.53
C LEU A 71 16.78 -6.07 4.42
N GLN A 72 16.16 -5.36 3.47
CA GLN A 72 16.86 -4.76 2.33
C GLN A 72 17.78 -3.62 2.75
N GLY A 73 17.34 -2.78 3.69
CA GLY A 73 18.16 -1.70 4.24
C GLY A 73 19.41 -2.23 4.94
N VAL A 74 19.24 -3.20 5.85
CA VAL A 74 20.35 -3.86 6.57
C VAL A 74 21.31 -4.52 5.60
N PHE A 75 20.80 -5.21 4.56
CA PHE A 75 21.64 -5.85 3.55
C PHE A 75 22.52 -4.85 2.79
N LEU A 76 21.96 -3.73 2.34
CA LEU A 76 22.71 -2.68 1.64
C LEU A 76 23.74 -2.00 2.54
N VAL A 77 23.38 -1.69 3.79
CA VAL A 77 24.31 -1.14 4.77
C VAL A 77 25.45 -2.12 5.04
N TYR A 78 25.14 -3.41 5.21
CA TYR A 78 26.15 -4.45 5.42
C TYR A 78 27.13 -4.56 4.25
N ILE A 79 26.64 -4.59 3.00
CA ILE A 79 27.50 -4.59 1.81
C ILE A 79 28.36 -3.34 1.77
N GLY A 80 27.77 -2.16 2.00
CA GLY A 80 28.50 -0.89 2.02
C GLY A 80 29.61 -0.88 3.06
N LEU A 81 29.32 -1.29 4.30
CA LEU A 81 30.32 -1.32 5.38
C LEU A 81 31.44 -2.34 5.10
N ASN A 82 31.10 -3.54 4.66
CA ASN A 82 32.09 -4.57 4.34
C ASN A 82 33.00 -4.17 3.17
N MET A 83 32.43 -3.51 2.15
CA MET A 83 33.19 -2.97 1.03
C MET A 83 34.12 -1.84 1.49
N LEU A 84 33.64 -0.92 2.34
CA LEU A 84 34.44 0.17 2.91
C LEU A 84 35.62 -0.36 3.73
N GLU A 85 35.37 -1.34 4.60
CA GLU A 85 36.40 -1.98 5.42
C GLU A 85 37.46 -2.64 4.55
N THR A 86 37.04 -3.47 3.59
CA THR A 86 37.93 -4.19 2.67
C THR A 86 38.75 -3.22 1.82
N ASP A 87 38.13 -2.16 1.30
CA ASP A 87 38.82 -1.14 0.49
C ASP A 87 39.86 -0.38 1.31
N MET A 88 39.54 -0.04 2.57
CA MET A 88 40.46 0.68 3.46
C MET A 88 41.62 -0.20 3.92
N GLN A 89 41.38 -1.45 4.28
CA GLN A 89 42.44 -2.41 4.63
C GLN A 89 43.37 -2.65 3.43
N ASN A 90 42.81 -2.91 2.25
CA ASN A 90 43.60 -3.10 1.03
C ASN A 90 44.37 -1.85 0.64
N SER A 91 43.77 -0.67 0.79
CA SER A 91 44.44 0.62 0.52
C SER A 91 45.62 0.85 1.45
N ARG A 92 45.47 0.57 2.76
CA ARG A 92 46.57 0.64 3.73
C ARG A 92 47.69 -0.33 3.39
N ASN A 93 47.35 -1.60 3.16
CA ASN A 93 48.34 -2.64 2.86
C ASN A 93 49.11 -2.33 1.57
N ARG A 94 48.43 -1.78 0.54
CA ARG A 94 49.09 -1.32 -0.70
C ARG A 94 50.04 -0.16 -0.44
N ALA A 95 49.63 0.84 0.34
CA ALA A 95 50.47 1.99 0.67
C ALA A 95 51.72 1.56 1.48
N GLN A 96 51.57 0.65 2.44
CA GLN A 96 52.69 0.08 3.21
C GLN A 96 53.64 -0.73 2.32
N LEU A 97 53.12 -1.62 1.49
CA LEU A 97 53.96 -2.41 0.57
C LEU A 97 54.69 -1.53 -0.43
N GLN A 98 54.03 -0.49 -0.95
CA GLN A 98 54.66 0.49 -1.84
C GLN A 98 55.79 1.22 -1.12
N GLN A 99 55.59 1.63 0.13
CA GLN A 99 56.61 2.27 0.96
C GLN A 99 57.83 1.35 1.17
N GLU A 100 57.63 0.08 1.51
CA GLU A 100 58.72 -0.87 1.71
C GLU A 100 59.50 -1.17 0.42
N ARG A 101 58.80 -1.32 -0.71
CA ARG A 101 59.45 -1.49 -2.03
C ARG A 101 60.20 -0.25 -2.48
N ALA A 102 59.64 0.94 -2.21
CA ALA A 102 60.29 2.21 -2.47
C ALA A 102 61.60 2.34 -1.69
N LYS A 103 61.60 1.94 -0.40
CA LYS A 103 62.81 1.92 0.44
C LYS A 103 63.88 1.00 -0.17
N GLN A 104 63.50 -0.21 -0.55
CA GLN A 104 64.45 -1.16 -1.15
C GLN A 104 65.05 -0.62 -2.46
N ALA A 105 64.22 -0.05 -3.34
CA ALA A 105 64.67 0.48 -4.63
C ALA A 105 65.60 1.69 -4.48
N VAL A 106 65.32 2.60 -3.55
CA VAL A 106 66.18 3.77 -3.30
C VAL A 106 67.47 3.35 -2.59
N ALA A 107 67.40 2.42 -1.62
CA ALA A 107 68.59 1.88 -0.96
C ALA A 107 69.54 1.18 -1.96
N GLU A 108 69.01 0.50 -2.98
CA GLU A 108 69.83 -0.09 -4.04
C GLU A 108 70.54 0.98 -4.90
N ILE A 109 69.84 2.07 -5.24
CA ILE A 109 70.44 3.21 -5.96
C ILE A 109 71.53 3.86 -5.09
N PHE A 110 71.29 4.10 -3.80
CA PHE A 110 72.29 4.69 -2.90
C PHE A 110 73.49 3.79 -2.63
N ARG A 111 73.30 2.46 -2.57
CA ARG A 111 74.42 1.51 -2.50
C ARG A 111 75.33 1.57 -3.72
N SER A 112 74.79 1.86 -4.91
CA SER A 112 75.61 2.00 -6.13
C SER A 112 76.61 3.14 -6.07
N ILE A 113 76.36 4.14 -5.22
CA ILE A 113 77.24 5.31 -4.97
C ILE A 113 77.87 5.29 -3.56
N SER A 114 77.88 4.13 -2.88
CA SER A 114 78.44 3.94 -1.53
C SER A 114 77.81 4.79 -0.41
N ILE A 115 76.56 5.22 -0.56
CA ILE A 115 75.80 5.90 0.51
C ILE A 115 75.03 4.84 1.31
N SER A 116 75.23 4.85 2.63
CA SER A 116 74.45 4.02 3.57
C SER A 116 73.21 4.78 4.01
N TRP A 117 72.04 4.24 3.69
CA TRP A 117 70.75 4.74 4.15
C TRP A 117 70.00 3.65 4.89
N ASP A 118 69.46 3.98 6.07
CA ASP A 118 68.76 3.07 6.98
C ASP A 118 67.27 2.88 6.64
N GLY A 119 66.76 3.64 5.67
CA GLY A 119 65.36 3.59 5.25
C GLY A 119 64.48 4.69 5.86
N ASP A 120 65.05 5.63 6.61
CA ASP A 120 64.33 6.79 7.13
C ASP A 120 64.15 7.86 6.04
N TRP A 121 62.90 8.11 5.66
CA TRP A 121 62.56 9.09 4.62
C TRP A 121 62.65 10.54 5.10
N ASP A 122 62.74 10.75 6.42
CA ASP A 122 62.87 12.06 7.06
C ASP A 122 64.33 12.34 7.48
N ASP A 123 65.31 11.63 6.90
CA ASP A 123 66.74 11.86 7.12
C ASP A 123 67.29 13.02 6.26
N ASP A 124 67.55 14.16 6.92
CA ASP A 124 68.09 15.38 6.32
C ASP A 124 69.55 15.27 5.83
N GLU A 125 70.32 14.31 6.34
CA GLU A 125 71.72 14.12 5.96
C GLU A 125 71.83 13.35 4.64
N VAL A 126 70.92 12.41 4.40
CA VAL A 126 70.89 11.59 3.18
C VAL A 126 70.13 12.27 2.05
N PHE A 127 69.00 12.92 2.34
CA PHE A 127 68.18 13.60 1.34
C PHE A 127 68.47 15.09 1.33
N ASN A 128 69.57 15.50 0.69
CA ASN A 128 69.92 16.91 0.47
C ASN A 128 70.40 17.15 -0.97
N ASP A 129 70.51 18.42 -1.37
CA ASP A 129 70.94 18.78 -2.74
C ASP A 129 72.34 18.24 -3.07
N ARG A 130 73.23 18.10 -2.09
CA ARG A 130 74.61 17.63 -2.29
C ARG A 130 74.70 16.15 -2.64
N THR A 131 73.93 15.28 -1.98
CA THR A 131 73.88 13.85 -2.28
C THR A 131 73.15 13.58 -3.59
N LEU A 132 72.14 14.40 -3.92
CA LEU A 132 71.39 14.30 -5.17
C LEU A 132 72.19 14.74 -6.40
N ASP A 133 73.09 15.71 -6.26
CA ASP A 133 73.98 16.15 -7.34
C ASP A 133 75.09 15.14 -7.66
N GLN A 134 75.33 14.15 -6.78
CA GLN A 134 76.25 13.03 -7.04
C GLN A 134 75.63 11.94 -7.93
N LEU A 135 74.30 11.92 -8.07
CA LEU A 135 73.58 10.95 -8.90
C LEU A 135 73.55 11.37 -10.36
N GLN A 136 73.52 10.40 -11.28
CA GLN A 136 73.24 10.72 -12.68
C GLN A 136 71.82 11.28 -12.81
N LEU A 137 71.56 12.13 -13.80
CA LEU A 137 70.26 12.77 -14.01
C LEU A 137 69.09 11.77 -14.01
N ASN A 138 69.27 10.60 -14.62
CA ASN A 138 68.25 9.54 -14.66
C ASN A 138 67.97 8.92 -13.29
N GLU A 139 69.00 8.75 -12.45
CA GLU A 139 68.88 8.19 -11.11
C GLU A 139 68.25 9.20 -10.15
N ARG A 140 68.65 10.47 -10.25
CA ARG A 140 68.01 11.57 -9.52
C ARG A 140 66.52 11.66 -9.81
N LEU A 141 66.13 11.66 -11.10
CA LEU A 141 64.73 11.67 -11.50
C LEU A 141 63.97 10.42 -11.02
N ARG A 142 64.62 9.25 -11.00
CA ARG A 142 64.01 8.01 -10.51
C ARG A 142 63.79 8.04 -9.00
N VAL A 143 64.75 8.51 -8.21
CA VAL A 143 64.60 8.65 -6.74
C VAL A 143 63.50 9.67 -6.40
N GLN A 144 63.50 10.83 -7.07
CA GLN A 144 62.46 11.85 -6.90
C GLN A 144 61.06 11.32 -7.29
N GLY A 145 60.96 10.53 -8.37
CA GLY A 145 59.70 9.90 -8.79
C GLY A 145 59.18 8.87 -7.79
N ILE A 146 60.04 7.93 -7.38
CA ILE A 146 59.69 6.90 -6.38
C ILE A 146 59.21 7.54 -5.08
N TYR A 147 59.91 8.58 -4.62
CA TYR A 147 59.54 9.33 -3.43
C TYR A 147 58.19 10.03 -3.60
N GLY A 148 58.04 10.83 -4.67
CA GLY A 148 56.84 11.61 -4.94
C GLY A 148 55.58 10.74 -5.01
N ASP A 149 55.65 9.61 -5.71
CA ASP A 149 54.55 8.65 -5.85
C ASP A 149 54.16 8.02 -4.51
N THR A 150 55.14 7.68 -3.69
CA THR A 150 54.93 7.06 -2.37
C THR A 150 54.31 8.07 -1.39
N SER A 151 54.80 9.32 -1.37
CA SER A 151 54.27 10.40 -0.53
C SER A 151 52.82 10.76 -0.90
N ALA A 152 52.55 10.84 -2.21
CA ALA A 152 51.21 11.07 -2.73
C ALA A 152 50.24 9.93 -2.34
N GLY A 153 50.69 8.67 -2.42
CA GLY A 153 49.92 7.50 -2.01
C GLY A 153 49.51 7.51 -0.54
N ILE A 154 50.46 7.80 0.36
CA ILE A 154 50.22 7.90 1.81
C ILE A 154 49.27 9.06 2.13
N THR A 155 49.52 10.23 1.55
CA THR A 155 48.68 11.42 1.74
C THR A 155 47.25 11.14 1.27
N ARG A 156 47.08 10.48 0.13
CA ARG A 156 45.77 10.09 -0.39
C ARG A 156 45.05 9.13 0.55
N PHE A 157 45.71 8.07 1.01
CA PHE A 157 45.13 7.14 1.98
C PHE A 157 44.66 7.87 3.26
N ASN A 158 45.52 8.69 3.84
CA ASN A 158 45.20 9.46 5.05
C ASN A 158 44.04 10.44 4.81
N SER A 159 43.98 11.07 3.62
CA SER A 159 42.88 11.97 3.26
C SER A 159 41.54 11.26 3.14
N VAL A 160 41.50 10.02 2.61
CA VAL A 160 40.28 9.22 2.49
C VAL A 160 39.85 8.74 3.88
N ARG A 161 40.79 8.23 4.68
CA ARG A 161 40.54 7.83 6.07
C ARG A 161 39.97 8.96 6.93
N ALA A 162 40.29 10.22 6.61
CA ALA A 162 39.82 11.39 7.37
C ALA A 162 38.41 11.89 6.96
N ARG A 163 37.80 11.35 5.89
CA ARG A 163 36.47 11.75 5.40
C ARG A 163 35.35 11.06 6.19
N PHE A 164 34.12 11.54 6.03
CA PHE A 164 32.94 10.86 6.54
C PHE A 164 32.45 9.82 5.50
N PRO A 165 32.15 8.58 5.90
CA PRO A 165 32.09 8.02 7.27
C PRO A 165 33.40 7.37 7.78
N GLU A 166 34.44 7.25 6.96
CA GLU A 166 35.69 6.52 7.23
C GLU A 166 36.40 6.97 8.52
N ARG A 167 36.33 8.26 8.84
CA ARG A 167 36.92 8.88 10.03
C ARG A 167 36.47 8.21 11.32
N PHE A 168 35.21 7.77 11.37
CA PHE A 168 34.64 7.13 12.55
C PHE A 168 34.78 5.60 12.49
N LEU A 169 34.73 5.02 11.30
CA LEU A 169 34.73 3.56 11.12
C LEU A 169 36.15 2.97 11.11
N CYS A 170 37.14 3.64 10.52
CA CYS A 170 38.51 3.13 10.43
C CYS A 170 39.15 2.81 11.79
N PRO A 171 39.00 3.65 12.84
CA PRO A 171 39.49 3.31 14.18
C PRO A 171 38.86 2.04 14.75
N LEU A 172 37.56 1.80 14.50
CA LEU A 172 36.85 0.61 14.97
C LEU A 172 37.38 -0.67 14.32
N TRP A 173 37.87 -0.57 13.08
CA TRP A 173 38.49 -1.66 12.34
C TRP A 173 40.00 -1.79 12.55
N GLY A 174 40.60 -1.03 13.48
CA GLY A 174 42.05 -1.05 13.71
C GLY A 174 42.89 -0.46 12.56
N ILE A 175 42.28 0.32 11.68
CA ILE A 175 42.95 0.97 10.54
C ILE A 175 43.51 2.31 11.01
N SER A 176 44.80 2.31 11.34
CA SER A 176 45.52 3.50 11.83
C SER A 176 46.00 4.41 10.70
N LYS A 177 46.45 5.61 11.07
CA LYS A 177 47.09 6.56 10.15
C LYS A 177 48.43 5.96 9.71
N LEU A 178 48.82 6.22 8.47
CA LEU A 178 50.21 6.03 8.05
C LEU A 178 50.99 7.32 8.28
N ASP A 179 52.24 7.21 8.72
CA ASP A 179 53.07 8.37 8.97
C ASP A 179 53.37 9.11 7.66
N GLU A 180 53.20 10.43 7.67
CA GLU A 180 53.43 11.26 6.50
C GLU A 180 54.93 11.51 6.35
N MET A 181 55.46 11.32 5.13
CA MET A 181 56.85 11.68 4.81
C MET A 181 56.92 13.19 4.58
N ARG A 182 57.48 13.93 5.55
CA ARG A 182 57.34 15.39 5.65
C ARG A 182 58.51 16.13 4.99
N LEU A 183 59.73 15.72 5.27
CA LEU A 183 60.94 16.43 4.85
C LEU A 183 61.15 16.33 3.34
N ALA A 184 60.84 15.19 2.75
CA ALA A 184 61.16 14.98 1.35
C ALA A 184 60.16 15.63 0.34
N LYS A 185 59.11 16.33 0.80
CA LYS A 185 58.14 17.07 -0.07
C LYS A 185 58.79 18.21 -0.87
N SER A 186 59.89 18.77 -0.39
CA SER A 186 60.68 19.79 -1.10
C SER A 186 61.43 19.24 -2.32
N PHE A 187 61.64 17.92 -2.40
CA PHE A 187 62.41 17.24 -3.46
C PHE A 187 61.56 16.65 -4.58
N ALA A 188 60.26 16.47 -4.34
CA ALA A 188 59.34 15.95 -5.33
C ALA A 188 58.97 17.07 -6.33
N PRO A 189 59.07 16.87 -7.65
CA PRO A 189 58.47 17.78 -8.62
C PRO A 189 56.97 17.98 -8.31
N ASP A 190 56.44 19.19 -8.55
CA ASP A 190 55.05 19.57 -8.28
C ASP A 190 54.08 18.82 -9.23
N TYR A 191 53.90 17.52 -9.00
CA TYR A 191 52.89 16.71 -9.66
C TYR A 191 51.54 17.04 -9.03
N LYS A 192 50.92 18.13 -9.48
CA LYS A 192 49.53 18.49 -9.14
C LYS A 192 48.47 17.50 -9.65
N ILE A 193 48.83 16.31 -10.09
CA ILE A 193 47.98 15.50 -10.97
C ILE A 193 47.76 14.11 -10.36
N GLN A 194 46.48 13.70 -10.35
CA GLN A 194 45.89 12.43 -9.86
C GLN A 194 45.56 12.29 -8.36
N GLN A 195 45.08 13.36 -7.72
CA GLN A 195 44.31 13.21 -6.48
C GLN A 195 42.85 12.77 -6.68
N THR A 196 42.32 12.87 -7.91
CA THR A 196 40.94 12.52 -8.24
C THR A 196 40.87 11.17 -8.94
N ILE A 197 40.16 10.22 -8.33
CA ILE A 197 39.75 8.98 -8.99
C ILE A 197 38.77 9.40 -10.09
N GLU A 198 39.07 9.09 -11.35
CA GLU A 198 38.08 9.27 -12.40
C GLU A 198 36.91 8.33 -12.14
N GLU A 199 35.73 8.92 -11.98
CA GLU A 199 34.47 8.22 -11.80
C GLU A 199 34.09 7.47 -13.09
N VAL A 200 33.79 6.18 -12.96
CA VAL A 200 33.50 5.32 -14.11
C VAL A 200 32.06 4.84 -14.00
N PRO A 201 31.09 5.51 -14.67
CA PRO A 201 29.68 5.10 -14.60
C PRO A 201 29.46 3.72 -15.24
N ILE A 202 28.37 3.05 -14.85
CA ILE A 202 27.93 1.75 -15.39
C ILE A 202 27.65 1.85 -16.88
N SER A 203 27.45 0.69 -17.50
CA SER A 203 26.91 0.63 -18.85
C SER A 203 25.62 1.48 -18.97
N LYS A 204 25.61 2.45 -19.90
CA LYS A 204 24.43 3.30 -20.18
C LYS A 204 23.19 2.45 -20.43
N PHE A 205 23.34 1.33 -21.13
CA PHE A 205 22.25 0.39 -21.39
C PHE A 205 21.66 -0.17 -20.08
N SER A 206 22.51 -0.67 -19.18
CA SER A 206 22.07 -1.20 -17.89
C SER A 206 21.49 -0.11 -16.99
N MET A 207 22.06 1.09 -17.01
CA MET A 207 21.54 2.26 -16.29
C MET A 207 20.11 2.59 -16.72
N TRP A 208 19.86 2.73 -18.02
CA TRP A 208 18.53 3.03 -18.54
C TRP A 208 17.54 1.90 -18.27
N ILE A 209 17.94 0.65 -18.34
CA ILE A 209 17.11 -0.48 -17.92
C ILE A 209 16.74 -0.36 -16.45
N MET A 210 17.72 -0.16 -15.56
CA MET A 210 17.48 -0.06 -14.12
C MET A 210 16.53 1.08 -13.78
N LEU A 211 16.72 2.25 -14.41
CA LEU A 211 15.88 3.42 -14.21
C LEU A 211 14.46 3.22 -14.78
N ILE A 212 14.34 2.92 -16.07
CA ILE A 212 13.05 2.87 -16.76
C ILE A 212 12.26 1.65 -16.32
N VAL A 213 12.85 0.45 -16.39
CA VAL A 213 12.15 -0.77 -16.00
C VAL A 213 11.88 -0.77 -14.51
N GLY A 214 12.85 -0.33 -13.69
CA GLY A 214 12.65 -0.20 -12.24
C GLY A 214 11.48 0.73 -11.90
N LEU A 215 11.42 1.92 -12.52
CA LEU A 215 10.34 2.87 -12.28
C LEU A 215 8.98 2.37 -12.79
N ILE A 216 8.94 1.72 -13.96
CA ILE A 216 7.70 1.13 -14.48
C ILE A 216 7.18 0.04 -13.53
N VAL A 217 8.05 -0.89 -13.13
CA VAL A 217 7.68 -1.97 -12.19
C VAL A 217 7.25 -1.39 -10.84
N ALA A 218 7.94 -0.35 -10.36
CA ALA A 218 7.60 0.38 -9.14
C ALA A 218 6.19 0.97 -9.20
N LEU A 219 5.91 1.79 -10.21
CA LEU A 219 4.64 2.52 -10.34
C LEU A 219 3.47 1.59 -10.67
N VAL A 220 3.64 0.67 -11.62
CA VAL A 220 2.61 -0.32 -11.97
C VAL A 220 2.34 -1.26 -10.80
N GLY A 221 3.40 -1.75 -10.15
CA GLY A 221 3.26 -2.61 -8.97
C GLY A 221 2.56 -1.91 -7.81
N ALA A 222 2.88 -0.63 -7.55
CA ALA A 222 2.20 0.17 -6.53
C ALA A 222 0.72 0.33 -6.88
N TRP A 223 0.41 0.72 -8.12
CA TRP A 223 -0.95 0.96 -8.58
C TRP A 223 -1.82 -0.30 -8.50
N ILE A 224 -1.34 -1.45 -8.97
CA ILE A 224 -2.06 -2.72 -8.87
C ILE A 224 -2.16 -3.17 -7.41
N GLY A 225 -1.05 -3.07 -6.66
CA GLY A 225 -0.98 -3.49 -5.26
C GLY A 225 -1.99 -2.75 -4.38
N PHE A 226 -1.98 -1.41 -4.40
CA PHE A 226 -2.93 -0.61 -3.63
C PHE A 226 -4.39 -0.84 -4.04
N ARG A 227 -4.66 -1.07 -5.34
CA ARG A 227 -6.01 -1.44 -5.80
C ARG A 227 -6.46 -2.80 -5.27
N ALA A 228 -5.58 -3.79 -5.28
CA ALA A 228 -5.88 -5.13 -4.76
C ALA A 228 -6.16 -5.13 -3.24
N ILE A 229 -5.50 -4.23 -2.50
CA ILE A 229 -5.65 -4.07 -1.04
C ILE A 229 -6.96 -3.39 -0.66
N LYS A 230 -7.58 -2.64 -1.58
CA LYS A 230 -8.78 -1.84 -1.30
C LYS A 230 -9.91 -2.64 -0.63
N ILE A 231 -10.20 -3.85 -1.10
CA ILE A 231 -11.25 -4.70 -0.51
C ILE A 231 -10.89 -5.10 0.92
N LYS A 232 -9.66 -5.56 1.13
CA LYS A 232 -9.17 -5.92 2.46
C LYS A 232 -9.29 -4.76 3.46
N ARG A 233 -9.01 -3.53 3.01
CA ARG A 233 -9.15 -2.35 3.87
C ARG A 233 -10.59 -1.99 4.17
N TYR A 234 -11.55 -2.35 3.31
CA TYR A 234 -12.95 -2.21 3.68
C TYR A 234 -13.33 -3.15 4.81
N ILE A 235 -12.82 -4.38 4.79
CA ILE A 235 -12.97 -5.34 5.91
C ILE A 235 -12.38 -4.74 7.19
N GLU A 236 -11.12 -4.27 7.15
CA GLU A 236 -10.44 -3.73 8.34
C GLU A 236 -11.07 -2.43 8.90
N ASN A 237 -11.77 -1.64 8.08
CA ASN A 237 -12.31 -0.32 8.47
C ASN A 237 -13.82 -0.30 8.71
N ILE A 238 -14.53 -1.39 8.41
CA ILE A 238 -15.97 -1.50 8.65
C ILE A 238 -16.14 -2.45 9.83
N PRO A 239 -16.72 -1.98 10.95
CA PRO A 239 -16.94 -2.87 12.07
C PRO A 239 -18.08 -3.83 11.78
N THR A 240 -17.93 -5.06 12.27
CA THR A 240 -19.00 -6.04 12.31
C THR A 240 -20.20 -5.50 13.07
N SER A 241 -21.34 -5.48 12.42
CA SER A 241 -22.61 -5.06 13.00
C SER A 241 -23.47 -6.28 13.32
N LEU A 242 -24.14 -6.27 14.47
CA LEU A 242 -25.23 -7.21 14.76
C LEU A 242 -26.45 -6.87 13.90
N SER A 243 -27.31 -7.85 13.65
CA SER A 243 -28.55 -7.69 12.88
C SER A 243 -29.47 -6.63 13.48
N SER A 244 -29.55 -6.54 14.81
CA SER A 244 -30.29 -5.47 15.52
C SER A 244 -29.61 -4.10 15.45
N GLY A 245 -28.30 -4.08 15.25
CA GLY A 245 -27.47 -2.87 15.20
C GLY A 245 -27.18 -2.38 13.78
N LEU A 246 -27.76 -3.00 12.75
CA LEU A 246 -27.46 -2.70 11.36
C LEU A 246 -27.73 -1.21 11.06
N ALA A 247 -26.73 -0.54 10.50
CA ALA A 247 -26.83 0.84 10.05
C ALA A 247 -26.89 0.88 8.53
N TYR A 248 -27.63 1.85 7.97
CA TYR A 248 -27.73 2.04 6.53
C TYR A 248 -26.35 2.33 5.90
N GLY A 249 -26.07 1.72 4.74
CA GLY A 249 -24.85 1.92 3.97
C GLY A 249 -23.82 0.78 4.14
N PRO A 250 -22.51 1.06 4.02
CA PRO A 250 -21.46 0.04 4.09
C PRO A 250 -21.41 -0.69 5.44
N THR A 251 -21.71 -1.99 5.43
CA THR A 251 -21.86 -2.79 6.64
C THR A 251 -21.25 -4.18 6.48
N GLU A 252 -20.77 -4.70 7.60
CA GLU A 252 -20.27 -6.06 7.73
C GLU A 252 -21.21 -6.82 8.68
N LEU A 253 -21.55 -8.06 8.31
CA LEU A 253 -22.45 -8.95 9.04
C LEU A 253 -21.85 -10.35 9.10
N ILE A 254 -21.82 -10.95 10.28
CA ILE A 254 -21.38 -12.32 10.50
C ILE A 254 -22.52 -13.08 11.18
N GLY A 255 -22.92 -14.22 10.61
CA GLY A 255 -24.05 -14.98 11.13
C GLY A 255 -24.17 -16.36 10.48
N THR A 256 -25.32 -16.99 10.65
CA THR A 256 -25.64 -18.31 10.10
C THR A 256 -26.73 -18.20 9.04
N LEU A 257 -26.55 -18.92 7.94
CA LEU A 257 -27.48 -18.87 6.81
C LEU A 257 -28.75 -19.67 7.07
N PHE A 258 -29.92 -19.05 6.93
CA PHE A 258 -31.22 -19.70 6.98
C PHE A 258 -32.10 -19.35 5.78
N PRO A 259 -32.83 -20.30 5.17
CA PRO A 259 -33.78 -20.01 4.09
C PRO A 259 -34.89 -19.04 4.55
N THR A 260 -35.40 -18.23 3.62
CA THR A 260 -36.48 -17.26 3.91
C THR A 260 -37.80 -17.93 4.29
N GLN A 261 -38.11 -19.07 3.68
CA GLN A 261 -39.29 -19.91 3.98
C GLN A 261 -38.94 -21.38 3.74
N LYS A 262 -39.74 -22.31 4.30
CA LYS A 262 -39.60 -23.75 4.01
C LYS A 262 -39.75 -23.99 2.51
N GLY A 263 -38.69 -24.52 1.88
CA GLY A 263 -38.67 -24.80 0.43
C GLY A 263 -38.14 -23.67 -0.46
N ALA A 264 -37.80 -22.50 0.10
CA ALA A 264 -37.11 -21.43 -0.62
C ALA A 264 -35.61 -21.74 -0.82
N VAL A 265 -35.33 -22.90 -1.43
CA VAL A 265 -33.99 -23.42 -1.72
C VAL A 265 -33.94 -23.91 -3.16
N LEU A 266 -32.76 -23.85 -3.74
CA LEU A 266 -32.43 -24.40 -5.06
C LEU A 266 -31.84 -25.80 -4.89
N LYS A 267 -31.88 -26.60 -5.96
CA LYS A 267 -31.12 -27.86 -6.04
C LYS A 267 -29.81 -27.62 -6.79
N GLY A 268 -28.69 -27.96 -6.15
CA GLY A 268 -27.35 -27.91 -6.75
C GLY A 268 -27.23 -28.85 -7.96
N PRO A 269 -26.82 -28.38 -9.15
CA PRO A 269 -26.83 -29.20 -10.38
C PRO A 269 -25.91 -30.44 -10.36
N VAL A 270 -24.81 -30.38 -9.62
CA VAL A 270 -23.80 -31.44 -9.48
C VAL A 270 -23.92 -32.12 -8.11
N SER A 271 -24.07 -31.32 -7.05
CA SER A 271 -24.11 -31.80 -5.67
C SER A 271 -25.44 -32.45 -5.29
N ASN A 272 -26.52 -32.11 -6.00
CA ASN A 272 -27.91 -32.50 -5.71
C ASN A 272 -28.36 -32.18 -4.28
N ARG A 273 -27.72 -31.20 -3.63
CA ARG A 273 -28.06 -30.71 -2.29
C ARG A 273 -28.94 -29.48 -2.35
N ASP A 274 -29.62 -29.20 -1.25
CA ASP A 274 -30.34 -27.93 -1.07
C ASP A 274 -29.32 -26.81 -0.86
N VAL A 275 -29.43 -25.78 -1.69
CA VAL A 275 -28.50 -24.65 -1.73
C VAL A 275 -29.31 -23.36 -1.89
N VAL A 276 -28.82 -22.24 -1.36
CA VAL A 276 -29.44 -20.92 -1.63
C VAL A 276 -28.77 -20.17 -2.76
N TYR A 277 -27.59 -20.65 -3.17
CA TYR A 277 -26.81 -20.13 -4.26
C TYR A 277 -26.04 -21.25 -4.94
N TYR A 278 -25.93 -21.19 -6.27
CA TYR A 278 -24.89 -21.91 -6.98
C TYR A 278 -24.35 -21.13 -8.17
N HIS A 279 -23.07 -21.32 -8.43
CA HIS A 279 -22.40 -21.01 -9.70
C HIS A 279 -22.00 -22.32 -10.35
N TYR A 280 -22.59 -22.61 -11.52
CA TYR A 280 -22.43 -23.85 -12.25
C TYR A 280 -21.77 -23.61 -13.59
N LEU A 281 -20.62 -24.25 -13.80
CA LEU A 281 -19.76 -24.03 -14.93
C LEU A 281 -19.43 -25.37 -15.61
N VAL A 282 -19.77 -25.48 -16.89
CA VAL A 282 -19.47 -26.65 -17.72
C VAL A 282 -18.43 -26.25 -18.75
N GLN A 283 -17.26 -26.88 -18.69
CA GLN A 283 -16.17 -26.68 -19.64
C GLN A 283 -15.93 -27.94 -20.46
N GLU A 284 -15.66 -27.77 -21.74
CA GLU A 284 -15.30 -28.85 -22.65
C GLU A 284 -13.89 -28.63 -23.18
N LYS A 285 -13.07 -29.68 -23.09
CA LYS A 285 -11.74 -29.69 -23.65
C LYS A 285 -11.84 -29.89 -25.17
N ARG A 286 -11.41 -28.89 -25.93
CA ARG A 286 -11.38 -28.91 -27.41
C ARG A 286 -9.95 -28.84 -27.91
N GLY A 287 -9.67 -29.54 -29.01
CA GLY A 287 -8.32 -29.68 -29.58
C GLY A 287 -7.57 -30.91 -29.07
N SER A 288 -6.36 -31.13 -29.61
CA SER A 288 -5.50 -32.27 -29.27
C SER A 288 -4.09 -31.78 -28.93
N GLY A 289 -3.36 -32.54 -28.10
CA GLY A 289 -1.98 -32.22 -27.74
C GLY A 289 -1.82 -30.86 -27.04
N LYS A 290 -0.89 -30.04 -27.55
CA LYS A 290 -0.51 -28.73 -26.97
C LYS A 290 -1.54 -27.63 -27.23
N ASP A 291 -2.41 -27.79 -28.22
CA ASP A 291 -3.44 -26.81 -28.58
C ASP A 291 -4.77 -27.05 -27.86
N ALA A 292 -4.83 -28.06 -26.98
CA ALA A 292 -6.04 -28.37 -26.26
C ALA A 292 -6.39 -27.26 -25.26
N LYS A 293 -7.58 -26.66 -25.41
CA LYS A 293 -8.09 -25.59 -24.56
C LYS A 293 -9.45 -25.95 -23.96
N TRP A 294 -9.68 -25.50 -22.74
CA TRP A 294 -11.00 -25.59 -22.11
C TRP A 294 -11.88 -24.45 -22.60
N VAL A 295 -13.07 -24.79 -23.08
CA VAL A 295 -14.08 -23.83 -23.55
C VAL A 295 -15.32 -23.96 -22.68
N THR A 296 -15.77 -22.85 -22.10
CA THR A 296 -17.00 -22.80 -21.30
C THR A 296 -18.22 -22.95 -22.21
N ILE A 297 -19.05 -23.96 -21.95
CA ILE A 297 -20.32 -24.23 -22.63
C ILE A 297 -21.47 -23.61 -21.84
N VAL A 298 -21.46 -23.80 -20.52
CA VAL A 298 -22.50 -23.32 -19.61
C VAL A 298 -21.81 -22.52 -18.51
N ASP A 299 -22.33 -21.32 -18.26
CA ASP A 299 -21.98 -20.45 -17.15
C ASP A 299 -23.30 -19.94 -16.57
N GLU A 300 -23.77 -20.59 -15.50
CA GLU A 300 -25.07 -20.32 -14.91
C GLU A 300 -24.91 -19.97 -13.42
N GLU A 301 -25.49 -18.85 -13.02
CA GLU A 301 -25.52 -18.39 -11.65
C GLU A 301 -26.98 -18.20 -11.20
N LYS A 302 -27.37 -18.89 -10.12
CA LYS A 302 -28.70 -18.73 -9.53
C LYS A 302 -28.59 -18.51 -8.02
N SER A 303 -29.45 -17.66 -7.51
CA SER A 303 -29.47 -17.26 -6.11
C SER A 303 -30.87 -16.95 -5.62
N VAL A 304 -31.18 -17.28 -4.37
CA VAL A 304 -32.42 -16.89 -3.70
C VAL A 304 -32.11 -16.09 -2.42
N PRO A 305 -32.97 -15.13 -2.02
CA PRO A 305 -32.80 -14.41 -0.76
C PRO A 305 -32.85 -15.34 0.45
N PHE A 306 -32.01 -15.07 1.44
CA PHE A 306 -31.90 -15.85 2.68
C PHE A 306 -31.77 -14.93 3.90
N PHE A 307 -32.06 -15.44 5.08
CA PHE A 307 -31.77 -14.76 6.35
C PHE A 307 -30.36 -15.11 6.82
N CYS A 308 -29.62 -14.10 7.27
CA CYS A 308 -28.42 -14.27 8.05
C CYS A 308 -28.77 -14.01 9.52
N GLU A 309 -28.61 -15.02 10.37
CA GLU A 309 -28.97 -14.98 11.79
C GLU A 309 -27.72 -14.84 12.67
N ASP A 310 -27.73 -13.86 13.56
CA ASP A 310 -26.72 -13.65 14.60
C ASP A 310 -27.39 -13.51 15.97
N SER A 311 -26.61 -13.20 17.01
CA SER A 311 -27.14 -13.03 18.38
C SER A 311 -28.10 -11.86 18.53
N GLY A 312 -28.11 -10.91 17.60
CA GLY A 312 -28.99 -9.75 17.56
C GLY A 312 -30.26 -9.96 16.73
N GLY A 313 -30.38 -11.06 15.98
CA GLY A 313 -31.59 -11.40 15.23
C GLY A 313 -31.32 -11.87 13.80
N LYS A 314 -32.27 -11.60 12.89
CA LYS A 314 -32.24 -12.04 11.49
C LYS A 314 -32.22 -10.87 10.54
N THR A 315 -31.23 -10.81 9.67
CA THR A 315 -31.15 -9.84 8.57
C THR A 315 -31.40 -10.52 7.25
N LEU A 316 -32.27 -9.95 6.41
CA LEU A 316 -32.50 -10.46 5.06
C LEU A 316 -31.31 -10.10 4.16
N VAL A 317 -30.85 -11.06 3.37
CA VAL A 317 -29.74 -10.90 2.43
C VAL A 317 -30.21 -11.33 1.05
N ASN A 318 -30.10 -10.43 0.08
CA ASN A 318 -30.28 -10.74 -1.33
C ASN A 318 -28.89 -10.86 -1.99
N PRO A 319 -28.38 -12.08 -2.24
CA PRO A 319 -27.04 -12.31 -2.77
C PRO A 319 -26.88 -11.96 -4.27
N SER A 320 -27.94 -11.50 -4.94
CA SER A 320 -27.89 -11.17 -6.37
C SER A 320 -26.78 -10.15 -6.69
N LYS A 321 -25.95 -10.43 -7.69
CA LYS A 321 -24.80 -9.60 -8.11
C LYS A 321 -23.73 -9.39 -7.01
N SER A 322 -23.64 -10.30 -6.04
CA SER A 322 -22.54 -10.33 -5.06
C SER A 322 -21.35 -11.14 -5.58
N GLU A 323 -20.15 -10.81 -5.12
CA GLU A 323 -18.99 -11.68 -5.27
C GLU A 323 -19.07 -12.80 -4.23
N ILE A 324 -19.25 -14.04 -4.68
CA ILE A 324 -19.42 -15.19 -3.78
C ILE A 324 -18.13 -15.99 -3.65
N HIS A 325 -17.78 -16.33 -2.41
CA HIS A 325 -16.72 -17.30 -2.12
C HIS A 325 -17.25 -18.40 -1.23
N SER A 326 -17.17 -19.64 -1.72
CA SER A 326 -17.58 -20.80 -0.94
C SER A 326 -16.45 -21.80 -0.72
N GLN A 327 -16.46 -22.44 0.45
CA GLN A 327 -15.74 -23.66 0.78
C GLN A 327 -16.32 -24.87 0.04
N HIS A 328 -17.61 -24.84 -0.32
CA HIS A 328 -18.27 -25.92 -1.04
C HIS A 328 -18.01 -25.80 -2.55
N LYS A 329 -17.05 -26.59 -3.03
CA LYS A 329 -16.75 -26.73 -4.45
C LYS A 329 -16.82 -28.20 -4.87
N HIS A 330 -17.59 -28.48 -5.91
CA HIS A 330 -17.77 -29.82 -6.46
C HIS A 330 -17.32 -29.84 -7.90
N ASN A 331 -16.40 -30.74 -8.22
CA ASN A 331 -15.92 -30.95 -9.57
C ASN A 331 -16.19 -32.38 -10.00
N ARG A 332 -16.93 -32.56 -11.10
CA ARG A 332 -17.16 -33.85 -11.74
C ARG A 332 -16.64 -33.77 -13.17
N ARG A 333 -15.94 -34.81 -13.64
CA ARG A 333 -15.56 -34.92 -15.06
C ARG A 333 -16.31 -36.07 -15.71
N SER A 334 -16.71 -35.89 -16.96
CA SER A 334 -17.32 -36.93 -17.79
C SER A 334 -16.86 -36.75 -19.24
N GLY A 335 -16.09 -37.70 -19.75
CA GLY A 335 -15.44 -37.60 -21.06
C GLY A 335 -14.57 -36.34 -21.18
N ASN A 336 -14.80 -35.54 -22.22
CA ASN A 336 -14.10 -34.27 -22.46
C ASN A 336 -14.69 -33.08 -21.68
N ARG A 337 -15.67 -33.30 -20.80
CA ARG A 337 -16.36 -32.24 -20.06
C ARG A 337 -16.00 -32.25 -18.58
N SER A 338 -15.84 -31.05 -18.02
CA SER A 338 -15.66 -30.78 -16.61
C SER A 338 -16.84 -29.95 -16.13
N TYR A 339 -17.49 -30.41 -15.07
CA TYR A 339 -18.64 -29.81 -14.42
C TYR A 339 -18.17 -29.31 -13.06
N SER A 340 -18.27 -28.01 -12.84
CA SER A 340 -17.86 -27.34 -11.60
C SER A 340 -19.08 -26.67 -10.98
N GLU A 341 -19.31 -26.90 -9.69
CA GLU A 341 -20.34 -26.22 -8.91
C GLU A 341 -19.71 -25.60 -7.66
N THR A 342 -19.92 -24.30 -7.46
CA THR A 342 -19.65 -23.60 -6.20
C THR A 342 -20.98 -23.22 -5.58
N ASN A 343 -21.26 -23.55 -4.32
CA ASN A 343 -22.59 -23.32 -3.72
C ASN A 343 -22.55 -22.81 -2.28
N LEU A 344 -23.64 -22.19 -1.82
CA LEU A 344 -23.88 -21.86 -0.41
C LEU A 344 -25.03 -22.69 0.12
N ARG A 345 -24.87 -23.23 1.32
CA ARG A 345 -25.83 -24.17 1.91
C ARG A 345 -26.53 -23.55 3.12
N PRO A 346 -27.76 -23.99 3.42
CA PRO A 346 -28.36 -23.74 4.72
C PRO A 346 -27.39 -24.12 5.85
N GLU A 347 -27.40 -23.35 6.94
CA GLU A 347 -26.58 -23.54 8.14
C GLU A 347 -25.09 -23.24 7.97
N ASP A 348 -24.64 -22.78 6.79
CA ASP A 348 -23.29 -22.25 6.62
C ASP A 348 -23.10 -21.02 7.53
N LYS A 349 -21.93 -20.95 8.18
CA LYS A 349 -21.47 -19.71 8.82
C LYS A 349 -21.05 -18.73 7.73
N MET A 350 -21.65 -17.55 7.74
CA MET A 350 -21.50 -16.54 6.71
C MET A 350 -20.71 -15.34 7.22
N TYR A 351 -19.86 -14.83 6.35
CA TYR A 351 -19.25 -13.51 6.42
C TYR A 351 -19.77 -12.71 5.22
N ILE A 352 -20.38 -11.56 5.50
CA ILE A 352 -21.03 -10.72 4.50
C ILE A 352 -20.52 -9.29 4.64
N LEU A 353 -20.02 -8.73 3.54
CA LEU A 353 -19.64 -7.32 3.44
C LEU A 353 -20.45 -6.71 2.31
N GLY A 354 -21.35 -5.79 2.62
CA GLY A 354 -22.23 -5.23 1.60
C GLY A 354 -22.96 -3.96 2.02
N PRO A 355 -23.72 -3.35 1.11
CA PRO A 355 -24.60 -2.25 1.43
C PRO A 355 -25.82 -2.78 2.21
N ALA A 356 -26.05 -2.22 3.39
CA ALA A 356 -27.33 -2.31 4.08
C ALA A 356 -28.26 -1.22 3.53
N ILE A 357 -29.39 -1.65 2.96
CA ILE A 357 -30.41 -0.77 2.39
C ILE A 357 -31.74 -1.04 3.07
N VAL A 358 -32.70 -0.13 2.93
CA VAL A 358 -34.06 -0.36 3.42
C VAL A 358 -34.71 -1.48 2.61
N ASP A 359 -35.40 -2.39 3.29
CA ASP A 359 -36.20 -3.45 2.67
C ASP A 359 -37.31 -2.79 1.81
N ASN A 360 -37.25 -2.97 0.49
CA ASN A 360 -38.21 -2.34 -0.43
C ASN A 360 -39.65 -2.84 -0.22
N ASP A 361 -39.83 -4.04 0.33
CA ASP A 361 -41.15 -4.65 0.48
C ASP A 361 -41.85 -4.16 1.76
N ARG A 362 -41.09 -3.97 2.85
CA ARG A 362 -41.65 -3.58 4.15
C ARG A 362 -41.34 -2.15 4.58
N GLY A 363 -40.19 -1.61 4.19
CA GLY A 363 -39.77 -0.24 4.52
C GLY A 363 -39.41 0.02 5.99
N ASP A 364 -39.59 -0.95 6.88
CA ASP A 364 -39.45 -0.82 8.34
C ASP A 364 -38.14 -1.41 8.89
N ARG A 365 -37.38 -2.10 8.05
CA ARG A 365 -36.14 -2.78 8.41
C ARG A 365 -35.10 -2.65 7.31
N LEU A 366 -33.85 -2.96 7.66
CA LEU A 366 -32.75 -3.01 6.70
C LEU A 366 -32.53 -4.44 6.20
N MET A 367 -32.06 -4.56 4.96
CA MET A 367 -31.58 -5.78 4.33
C MET A 367 -30.22 -5.53 3.68
N ILE A 368 -29.42 -6.58 3.50
CA ILE A 368 -28.17 -6.48 2.74
C ILE A 368 -28.45 -6.86 1.29
N SER A 369 -28.22 -5.92 0.38
CA SER A 369 -28.45 -6.13 -1.05
C SER A 369 -27.55 -5.18 -1.85
N ARG A 370 -27.34 -5.52 -3.12
CA ARG A 370 -26.67 -4.63 -4.07
C ARG A 370 -27.44 -3.30 -4.17
N ASP A 371 -26.70 -2.19 -4.07
CA ASP A 371 -27.19 -0.83 -4.34
C ASP A 371 -26.48 -0.23 -5.56
N ASP A 372 -26.83 1.02 -5.91
CA ASP A 372 -26.19 1.78 -6.99
C ASP A 372 -24.78 2.25 -6.65
N SER A 373 -24.29 1.95 -5.44
CA SER A 373 -22.97 2.35 -5.02
C SER A 373 -21.87 1.43 -5.58
N ASN A 374 -20.67 1.98 -5.75
CA ASN A 374 -19.47 1.19 -6.08
C ASN A 374 -18.87 0.45 -4.86
N PHE A 375 -19.63 0.29 -3.77
CA PHE A 375 -19.19 -0.47 -2.61
C PHE A 375 -19.16 -1.97 -2.95
N PRO A 376 -18.11 -2.74 -2.56
CA PRO A 376 -18.09 -4.18 -2.79
C PRO A 376 -19.26 -4.86 -2.09
N PHE A 377 -19.83 -5.86 -2.75
CA PHE A 377 -20.80 -6.75 -2.15
C PHE A 377 -20.24 -8.17 -2.21
N LEU A 378 -19.83 -8.68 -1.05
CA LEU A 378 -19.14 -9.94 -0.87
C LEU A 378 -19.97 -10.81 0.09
N VAL A 379 -20.21 -12.05 -0.31
CA VAL A 379 -20.91 -13.04 0.51
C VAL A 379 -20.06 -14.31 0.51
N CYS A 380 -19.63 -14.77 1.68
CA CYS A 380 -18.84 -15.99 1.75
C CYS A 380 -19.11 -16.82 3.00
N ASN A 381 -18.78 -18.11 2.93
CA ASN A 381 -18.77 -19.01 4.10
C ASN A 381 -17.34 -19.30 4.59
N LEU A 382 -16.45 -18.33 4.40
CA LEU A 382 -15.09 -18.30 4.93
C LEU A 382 -15.07 -17.44 6.18
N SER A 383 -14.08 -17.63 7.06
CA SER A 383 -13.89 -16.67 8.15
C SER A 383 -13.39 -15.32 7.61
N GLU A 384 -13.59 -14.26 8.41
CA GLU A 384 -13.07 -12.92 8.11
C GLU A 384 -11.55 -12.97 7.83
N ASP A 385 -10.79 -13.66 8.67
CA ASP A 385 -9.34 -13.83 8.53
C ASP A 385 -8.93 -14.52 7.22
N GLU A 386 -9.61 -15.59 6.84
CA GLU A 386 -9.36 -16.30 5.57
C GLU A 386 -9.64 -15.38 4.38
N MET A 387 -10.71 -14.58 4.49
CA MET A 387 -11.14 -13.65 3.47
C MET A 387 -10.15 -12.49 3.31
N MET A 388 -9.68 -11.93 4.42
CA MET A 388 -8.62 -10.92 4.48
C MET A 388 -7.31 -11.45 3.90
N GLN A 389 -6.91 -12.68 4.22
CA GLN A 389 -5.71 -13.30 3.68
C GLN A 389 -5.81 -13.44 2.15
N LYS A 390 -6.93 -13.95 1.65
CA LYS A 390 -7.16 -14.18 0.22
C LYS A 390 -7.13 -12.88 -0.60
N LYS A 391 -7.71 -11.80 -0.08
CA LYS A 391 -7.71 -10.49 -0.76
C LYS A 391 -6.38 -9.74 -0.58
N GLY A 392 -5.74 -9.90 0.58
CA GLY A 392 -4.45 -9.28 0.90
C GLY A 392 -3.27 -9.83 0.11
N ALA A 393 -3.23 -11.14 -0.14
CA ALA A 393 -2.09 -11.81 -0.77
C ALA A 393 -1.69 -11.21 -2.13
N LYS A 394 -2.68 -10.94 -3.01
CA LYS A 394 -2.42 -10.29 -4.31
C LYS A 394 -1.80 -8.90 -4.13
N GLY A 395 -2.28 -8.15 -3.15
CA GLY A 395 -1.74 -6.84 -2.78
C GLY A 395 -0.29 -6.89 -2.35
N LEU A 396 0.04 -7.82 -1.45
CA LEU A 396 1.41 -8.03 -0.95
C LEU A 396 2.37 -8.40 -2.08
N ILE A 397 1.98 -9.29 -2.98
CA ILE A 397 2.78 -9.69 -4.15
C ILE A 397 3.11 -8.49 -5.04
N TRP A 398 2.11 -7.69 -5.39
CA TRP A 398 2.32 -6.53 -6.27
C TRP A 398 3.12 -5.40 -5.61
N LEU A 399 2.93 -5.17 -4.30
CA LEU A 399 3.77 -4.22 -3.57
C LEU A 399 5.20 -4.74 -3.38
N ASN A 400 5.43 -6.05 -3.33
CA ASN A 400 6.77 -6.62 -3.35
C ASN A 400 7.49 -6.28 -4.67
N PHE A 401 6.82 -6.48 -5.80
CA PHE A 401 7.35 -6.04 -7.10
C PHE A 401 7.64 -4.54 -7.11
N SER A 402 6.71 -3.74 -6.57
CA SER A 402 6.86 -2.29 -6.48
C SER A 402 8.12 -1.88 -5.72
N LEU A 403 8.34 -2.44 -4.53
CA LEU A 403 9.50 -2.20 -3.69
C LEU A 403 10.82 -2.58 -4.40
N ASN A 404 10.86 -3.76 -5.02
CA ASN A 404 12.04 -4.22 -5.78
C ASN A 404 12.30 -3.36 -7.03
N GLY A 405 11.26 -2.83 -7.67
CA GLY A 405 11.37 -1.86 -8.76
C GLY A 405 11.95 -0.52 -8.29
N PHE A 406 11.52 -0.03 -7.12
CA PHE A 406 12.07 1.20 -6.51
C PHE A 406 13.56 1.06 -6.19
N ILE A 407 13.96 -0.07 -5.63
CA ILE A 407 15.37 -0.37 -5.35
C ILE A 407 16.16 -0.47 -6.65
N LEU A 408 15.62 -1.11 -7.69
CA LEU A 408 16.27 -1.20 -9.00
C LEU A 408 16.52 0.19 -9.59
N ALA A 409 15.50 1.06 -9.59
CA ALA A 409 15.61 2.43 -10.08
C ALA A 409 16.62 3.23 -9.27
N GLY A 410 16.60 3.10 -7.94
CA GLY A 410 17.56 3.77 -7.08
C GLY A 410 19.00 3.32 -7.28
N LEU A 411 19.26 2.02 -7.42
CA LEU A 411 20.59 1.50 -7.80
C LEU A 411 21.02 2.02 -9.18
N GLY A 412 20.06 2.21 -10.11
CA GLY A 412 20.29 2.88 -11.39
C GLY A 412 20.71 4.35 -11.23
N CYS A 413 20.08 5.11 -10.33
CA CYS A 413 20.43 6.50 -10.04
C CYS A 413 21.84 6.61 -9.44
N PHE A 414 22.17 5.79 -8.44
CA PHE A 414 23.51 5.78 -7.85
C PHE A 414 24.56 5.28 -8.86
N GLY A 415 24.19 4.33 -9.72
CA GLY A 415 25.05 3.90 -10.84
C GLY A 415 25.30 5.03 -11.86
N ALA A 416 24.32 5.90 -12.10
CA ALA A 416 24.46 7.06 -12.98
C ALA A 416 25.37 8.15 -12.39
N ALA A 417 25.28 8.38 -11.07
CA ALA A 417 26.05 9.38 -10.32
C ALA A 417 27.54 9.02 -10.11
N ALA A 418 27.96 7.83 -10.56
CA ALA A 418 29.33 7.47 -10.98
C ALA A 418 30.42 7.15 -9.94
N ALA A 419 30.15 7.01 -8.63
CA ALA A 419 31.20 6.62 -7.67
C ALA A 419 31.35 5.09 -7.43
N TYR A 420 30.27 4.29 -7.49
CA TYR A 420 30.25 2.90 -6.97
C TYR A 420 30.90 2.79 -5.60
N ALA A 421 30.82 3.88 -4.85
CA ALA A 421 31.50 3.96 -3.60
C ALA A 421 30.74 3.09 -2.59
N PRO A 422 31.42 2.59 -1.58
CA PRO A 422 30.76 1.93 -0.47
C PRO A 422 29.63 2.79 0.15
N THR A 423 29.77 4.12 0.10
CA THR A 423 28.77 5.10 0.53
C THR A 423 27.48 5.09 -0.29
N ASP A 424 27.54 4.77 -1.59
CA ASP A 424 26.35 4.73 -2.46
C ASP A 424 25.38 3.62 -2.02
N TYR A 425 25.90 2.48 -1.57
CA TYR A 425 25.07 1.39 -1.01
C TYR A 425 24.40 1.82 0.30
N ILE A 426 25.11 2.58 1.14
CA ILE A 426 24.55 3.12 2.38
C ILE A 426 23.43 4.13 2.07
N TYR A 427 23.62 5.03 1.10
CA TYR A 427 22.55 5.96 0.70
C TYR A 427 21.37 5.23 0.03
N ALA A 428 21.64 4.21 -0.78
CA ALA A 428 20.61 3.39 -1.39
C ALA A 428 19.76 2.65 -0.35
N SER A 429 20.29 2.37 0.84
CA SER A 429 19.54 1.70 1.90
C SER A 429 18.34 2.52 2.40
N MET A 430 18.34 3.84 2.18
CA MET A 430 17.24 4.74 2.56
C MET A 430 16.04 4.69 1.60
N ILE A 431 16.21 4.13 0.40
CA ILE A 431 15.12 4.05 -0.60
C ILE A 431 13.96 3.19 -0.08
N SER A 432 14.28 2.07 0.57
CA SER A 432 13.25 1.16 1.04
C SER A 432 12.43 1.74 2.21
N PRO A 433 13.05 2.33 3.26
CA PRO A 433 12.30 3.06 4.29
C PRO A 433 11.48 4.22 3.72
N LEU A 434 11.99 4.92 2.70
CA LEU A 434 11.24 5.97 2.02
C LEU A 434 9.99 5.42 1.34
N PHE A 435 10.09 4.29 0.64
CA PHE A 435 8.95 3.62 0.02
C PHE A 435 7.91 3.16 1.07
N LEU A 436 8.37 2.60 2.19
CA LEU A 436 7.50 2.23 3.32
C LEU A 436 6.74 3.45 3.85
N THR A 437 7.44 4.56 4.06
CA THR A 437 6.87 5.80 4.61
C THR A 437 5.84 6.39 3.64
N LEU A 438 6.16 6.44 2.35
CA LEU A 438 5.24 6.90 1.31
C LEU A 438 3.99 6.01 1.24
N SER A 439 4.18 4.69 1.29
CA SER A 439 3.07 3.72 1.30
C SER A 439 2.17 3.91 2.52
N PHE A 440 2.75 4.13 3.70
CA PHE A 440 2.02 4.41 4.92
C PHE A 440 1.15 5.67 4.81
N VAL A 441 1.72 6.78 4.34
CA VAL A 441 1.01 8.06 4.12
C VAL A 441 -0.14 7.90 3.13
N ILE A 442 0.09 7.23 2.00
CA ILE A 442 -0.93 6.99 0.96
C ILE A 442 -2.10 6.18 1.54
N LEU A 443 -1.80 5.13 2.31
CA LEU A 443 -2.83 4.32 2.94
C LEU A 443 -3.63 5.12 3.96
N MET A 444 -2.96 5.86 4.84
CA MET A 444 -3.64 6.66 5.85
C MET A 444 -4.56 7.71 5.21
N PHE A 445 -4.08 8.39 4.16
CA PHE A 445 -4.88 9.34 3.40
C PHE A 445 -6.13 8.69 2.78
N ASN A 446 -5.98 7.52 2.15
CA ASN A 446 -7.11 6.82 1.53
C ASN A 446 -8.16 6.38 2.55
N ASP A 447 -7.76 6.07 3.78
CA ASP A 447 -8.71 5.74 4.86
C ASP A 447 -9.47 6.96 5.36
N LEU A 448 -8.79 8.09 5.57
CA LEU A 448 -9.45 9.35 5.92
C LEU A 448 -10.46 9.76 4.85
N GLN A 449 -10.10 9.60 3.57
CA GLN A 449 -11.06 9.82 2.47
C GLN A 449 -12.22 8.83 2.51
N PHE A 450 -11.97 7.55 2.81
CA PHE A 450 -13.04 6.57 2.92
C PHE A 450 -14.07 6.96 3.98
N VAL A 451 -13.63 7.36 5.17
CA VAL A 451 -14.54 7.75 6.26
C VAL A 451 -15.25 9.08 5.93
N ARG A 452 -14.57 10.04 5.31
CA ARG A 452 -15.21 11.27 4.80
C ARG A 452 -16.29 10.99 3.75
N HIS A 453 -16.01 10.12 2.79
CA HIS A 453 -16.99 9.71 1.78
C HIS A 453 -18.16 8.92 2.39
N ARG A 454 -17.93 8.19 3.49
CA ARG A 454 -19.00 7.52 4.24
C ARG A 454 -19.99 8.54 4.81
N VAL A 455 -19.51 9.60 5.46
CA VAL A 455 -20.35 10.71 5.95
C VAL A 455 -21.14 11.36 4.81
N HIS A 456 -20.46 11.73 3.72
CA HIS A 456 -21.12 12.40 2.59
C HIS A 456 -22.18 11.53 1.91
N ARG A 457 -21.93 10.22 1.76
CA ARG A 457 -22.92 9.28 1.22
C ARG A 457 -24.11 9.10 2.15
N ALA A 458 -23.87 8.91 3.45
CA ALA A 458 -24.95 8.80 4.42
C ALA A 458 -25.85 10.04 4.39
N TRP A 459 -25.25 11.24 4.29
CA TRP A 459 -25.99 12.48 4.10
C TRP A 459 -26.77 12.54 2.78
N ALA A 460 -26.15 12.17 1.66
CA ALA A 460 -26.82 12.18 0.36
C ALA A 460 -28.05 11.27 0.32
N ASN A 461 -28.00 10.12 1.02
CA ASN A 461 -29.16 9.23 1.12
C ASN A 461 -30.29 9.85 1.96
N ILE A 462 -29.95 10.55 3.05
CA ILE A 462 -30.93 11.32 3.83
C ILE A 462 -31.55 12.42 2.96
N ASP A 463 -30.74 13.22 2.24
CA ASP A 463 -31.22 14.28 1.35
C ASP A 463 -32.18 13.76 0.27
N VAL A 464 -31.89 12.60 -0.32
CA VAL A 464 -32.79 11.95 -1.29
C VAL A 464 -34.13 11.57 -0.65
N SER A 465 -34.12 11.00 0.55
CA SER A 465 -35.37 10.58 1.20
C SER A 465 -36.16 11.75 1.78
N LEU A 466 -35.50 12.85 2.18
CA LEU A 466 -36.16 14.12 2.49
C LEU A 466 -36.84 14.72 1.27
N LYS A 467 -36.19 14.69 0.09
CA LYS A 467 -36.83 15.13 -1.17
C LYS A 467 -38.04 14.28 -1.51
N LYS A 468 -37.92 12.95 -1.45
CA LYS A 468 -39.08 12.04 -1.67
C LYS A 468 -40.24 12.36 -0.73
N ARG A 469 -39.95 12.76 0.51
CA ARG A 469 -40.97 13.12 1.49
C ARG A 469 -41.59 14.49 1.19
N ALA A 470 -40.77 15.49 0.86
CA ALA A 470 -41.22 16.80 0.39
C ALA A 470 -42.13 16.70 -0.85
N ASP A 471 -41.82 15.79 -1.79
CA ASP A 471 -42.63 15.54 -2.99
C ASP A 471 -44.04 15.01 -2.66
N LEU A 472 -44.28 14.50 -1.45
CA LEU A 472 -45.60 14.02 -0.99
C LEU A 472 -46.47 15.12 -0.38
N ILE A 473 -45.89 16.26 0.01
CA ILE A 473 -46.61 17.36 0.69
C ILE A 473 -47.74 17.94 -0.16
N PRO A 474 -47.61 18.14 -1.49
CA PRO A 474 -48.73 18.61 -2.31
C PRO A 474 -49.93 17.66 -2.31
N ASN A 475 -49.68 16.34 -2.24
CA ASN A 475 -50.74 15.34 -2.15
C ASN A 475 -51.42 15.39 -0.77
N LEU A 476 -50.63 15.61 0.28
CA LEU A 476 -51.14 15.82 1.64
C LEU A 476 -52.05 17.06 1.70
N GLU A 477 -51.64 18.17 1.08
CA GLU A 477 -52.42 19.41 0.98
C GLU A 477 -53.78 19.19 0.32
N LYS A 478 -53.81 18.42 -0.77
CA LYS A 478 -55.06 18.08 -1.45
C LYS A 478 -56.02 17.31 -0.54
N ILE A 479 -55.50 16.38 0.27
CA ILE A 479 -56.31 15.59 1.22
C ILE A 479 -56.82 16.47 2.35
N VAL A 480 -55.95 17.28 2.97
CA VAL A 480 -56.33 18.20 4.06
C VAL A 480 -57.40 19.18 3.60
N LYS A 481 -57.28 19.77 2.39
CA LYS A 481 -58.31 20.67 1.84
C LYS A 481 -59.65 19.98 1.59
N THR A 482 -59.65 18.70 1.24
CA THR A 482 -60.87 17.96 0.87
C THR A 482 -61.61 17.44 2.11
N TYR A 483 -60.88 16.90 3.09
CA TYR A 483 -61.47 16.19 4.23
C TYR A 483 -61.35 16.94 5.57
N LEU A 484 -60.39 17.85 5.69
CA LEU A 484 -60.07 18.59 6.91
C LEU A 484 -60.22 20.11 6.69
N SER A 485 -61.25 20.52 5.94
CA SER A 485 -61.53 21.93 5.61
C SER A 485 -61.73 22.81 6.85
N HIS A 486 -62.20 22.24 7.95
CA HIS A 486 -62.47 22.93 9.22
C HIS A 486 -61.26 22.98 10.18
N GLU A 487 -60.15 22.32 9.85
CA GLU A 487 -58.93 22.29 10.67
C GLU A 487 -57.94 23.38 10.21
N SER A 488 -58.22 24.63 10.57
CA SER A 488 -57.43 25.80 10.14
C SER A 488 -55.98 25.77 10.64
N GLU A 489 -55.73 25.17 11.80
CA GLU A 489 -54.39 25.06 12.39
C GLU A 489 -53.49 24.14 11.54
N ILE A 490 -53.98 22.95 11.18
CA ILE A 490 -53.28 22.00 10.31
C ILE A 490 -53.00 22.59 8.92
N GLN A 491 -53.95 23.35 8.37
CA GLN A 491 -53.75 24.01 7.07
C GLN A 491 -52.67 25.08 7.13
N LYS A 492 -52.59 25.83 8.24
CA LYS A 492 -51.57 26.85 8.45
C LYS A 492 -50.18 26.22 8.58
N ASP A 493 -50.05 25.18 9.40
CA ASP A 493 -48.78 24.48 9.62
C ASP A 493 -48.27 23.83 8.32
N LEU A 494 -49.18 23.29 7.50
CA LEU A 494 -48.84 22.71 6.20
C LEU A 494 -48.38 23.78 5.19
N ALA A 495 -49.03 24.95 5.18
CA ALA A 495 -48.63 26.06 4.33
C ALA A 495 -47.25 26.62 4.74
N GLU A 496 -46.96 26.68 6.04
CA GLU A 496 -45.66 27.09 6.56
C GLU A 496 -44.57 26.08 6.18
N LEU A 497 -44.82 24.79 6.39
CA LEU A 497 -43.88 23.72 6.02
C LEU A 497 -43.57 23.74 4.51
N ARG A 498 -44.59 23.96 3.67
CA ARG A 498 -44.41 24.08 2.22
C ARG A 498 -43.53 25.28 1.85
N SER A 499 -43.76 26.44 2.46
CA SER A 499 -42.94 27.64 2.26
C SER A 499 -41.47 27.39 2.63
N GLN A 500 -41.23 26.71 3.75
CA GLN A 500 -39.88 26.32 4.20
C GLN A 500 -39.19 25.36 3.22
N ILE A 501 -39.94 24.45 2.60
CA ILE A 501 -39.39 23.48 1.64
C ILE A 501 -39.14 24.12 0.27
N GLU A 502 -40.03 24.97 -0.22
CA GLU A 502 -39.86 25.69 -1.50
C GLU A 502 -38.66 26.66 -1.46
N THR A 503 -38.37 27.23 -0.28
CA THR A 503 -37.19 28.09 -0.08
C THR A 503 -35.88 27.33 0.11
N THR A 504 -35.94 26.03 0.44
CA THR A 504 -34.76 25.19 0.69
C THR A 504 -34.29 24.49 -0.60
N SER A 505 -33.37 25.13 -1.31
CA SER A 505 -32.78 24.53 -2.54
C SER A 505 -31.82 23.35 -2.26
N LYS A 506 -31.16 23.35 -1.09
CA LYS A 506 -30.31 22.25 -0.60
C LYS A 506 -30.40 22.14 0.91
N TRP A 507 -30.71 20.93 1.38
CA TRP A 507 -30.74 20.61 2.80
C TRP A 507 -29.31 20.60 3.35
N ASN A 508 -29.10 21.21 4.52
CA ASN A 508 -27.82 21.20 5.26
C ASN A 508 -28.02 20.33 6.53
N PRO A 509 -27.07 19.48 6.95
CA PRO A 509 -27.22 18.70 8.19
C PRO A 509 -27.62 19.52 9.42
N GLU A 510 -27.11 20.76 9.51
CA GLU A 510 -27.38 21.67 10.62
C GLU A 510 -28.84 22.12 10.69
N THR A 511 -29.49 22.39 9.55
CA THR A 511 -30.87 22.91 9.50
C THR A 511 -31.90 21.81 9.28
N ALA A 512 -31.50 20.65 8.74
CA ALA A 512 -32.43 19.55 8.46
C ALA A 512 -33.04 18.95 9.73
N SER A 513 -32.34 19.03 10.87
CA SER A 513 -32.86 18.53 12.15
C SER A 513 -34.17 19.20 12.54
N GLU A 514 -34.24 20.53 12.42
CA GLU A 514 -35.42 21.32 12.74
C GLU A 514 -36.57 21.00 11.79
N LEU A 515 -36.29 20.97 10.48
CA LEU A 515 -37.31 20.73 9.46
C LEU A 515 -37.94 19.34 9.57
N ILE A 516 -37.12 18.30 9.80
CA ILE A 516 -37.63 16.95 10.02
C ILE A 516 -38.50 16.87 11.29
N ASN A 517 -38.11 17.59 12.36
CA ASN A 517 -38.90 17.61 13.59
C ASN A 517 -40.24 18.33 13.42
N THR A 518 -40.26 19.46 12.71
CA THR A 518 -41.49 20.18 12.36
C THR A 518 -42.41 19.32 11.50
N GLU A 519 -41.86 18.66 10.48
CA GLU A 519 -42.61 17.78 9.60
C GLU A 519 -43.15 16.54 10.34
N LYS A 520 -42.35 15.95 11.26
CA LYS A 520 -42.78 14.84 12.13
C LYS A 520 -43.98 15.26 12.97
N LYS A 521 -43.92 16.42 13.64
CA LYS A 521 -45.03 16.94 14.45
C LYS A 521 -46.32 17.09 13.64
N LEU A 522 -46.23 17.63 12.42
CA LEU A 522 -47.37 17.79 11.53
C LEU A 522 -47.94 16.44 11.09
N THR A 523 -47.06 15.49 10.72
CA THR A 523 -47.47 14.14 10.32
C THR A 523 -48.19 13.42 11.47
N ASP A 524 -47.68 13.56 12.69
CA ASP A 524 -48.26 12.98 13.90
C ASP A 524 -49.65 13.57 14.20
N ALA A 525 -49.78 14.90 14.12
CA ALA A 525 -51.06 15.58 14.29
C ALA A 525 -52.11 15.12 13.25
N LEU A 526 -51.70 14.96 12.00
CA LEU A 526 -52.55 14.46 10.92
C LEU A 526 -52.99 13.01 11.14
N LEU A 527 -52.10 12.15 11.63
CA LEU A 527 -52.39 10.74 11.88
C LEU A 527 -53.40 10.58 13.02
N VAL A 528 -53.23 11.35 14.10
CA VAL A 528 -54.19 11.40 15.21
C VAL A 528 -55.54 11.92 14.74
N ARG A 529 -55.57 12.96 13.91
CA ARG A 529 -56.83 13.52 13.38
C ARG A 529 -57.53 12.55 12.44
N CYS A 530 -56.79 11.74 11.68
CA CYS A 530 -57.34 10.72 10.79
C CYS A 530 -58.22 9.70 11.54
N GLU A 531 -57.85 9.33 12.77
CA GLU A 531 -58.67 8.45 13.63
C GLU A 531 -60.05 9.05 13.96
N SER A 532 -60.14 10.38 14.06
CA SER A 532 -61.39 11.09 14.32
C SER A 532 -62.30 11.24 13.09
N TYR A 533 -61.82 10.89 11.88
CA TYR A 533 -62.57 11.03 10.62
C TYR A 533 -62.66 9.69 9.86
N PRO A 534 -63.70 8.87 10.11
CA PRO A 534 -63.84 7.54 9.50
C PRO A 534 -63.82 7.54 7.96
N ASN A 535 -64.38 8.58 7.34
CA ASN A 535 -64.38 8.72 5.87
C ASN A 535 -62.99 8.93 5.29
N LEU A 536 -62.10 9.63 6.02
CA LEU A 536 -60.71 9.83 5.63
C LEU A 536 -59.91 8.54 5.81
N LYS A 537 -60.16 7.82 6.91
CA LYS A 537 -59.54 6.53 7.22
C LYS A 537 -59.89 5.43 6.21
N ALA A 538 -61.09 5.44 5.64
CA ALA A 538 -61.55 4.43 4.69
C ALA A 538 -61.02 4.62 3.26
N ASP A 539 -60.46 5.78 2.93
CA ASP A 539 -59.96 6.07 1.59
C ASP A 539 -58.62 5.37 1.33
N LYS A 540 -58.59 4.47 0.33
CA LYS A 540 -57.40 3.70 -0.05
C LYS A 540 -56.24 4.57 -0.56
N VAL A 541 -56.51 5.73 -1.16
CA VAL A 541 -55.48 6.66 -1.63
C VAL A 541 -54.81 7.34 -0.44
N VAL A 542 -55.60 7.71 0.56
CA VAL A 542 -55.15 8.33 1.81
C VAL A 542 -54.32 7.34 2.62
N GLN A 543 -54.80 6.11 2.80
CA GLN A 543 -54.06 5.03 3.47
C GLN A 543 -52.68 4.81 2.83
N LYS A 544 -52.63 4.66 1.50
CA LYS A 544 -51.36 4.49 0.77
C LYS A 544 -50.38 5.66 0.96
N LEU A 545 -50.89 6.90 1.05
CA LEU A 545 -50.04 8.06 1.30
C LEU A 545 -49.46 8.02 2.71
N PHE A 546 -50.29 7.75 3.73
CA PHE A 546 -49.83 7.64 5.12
C PHE A 546 -48.85 6.48 5.29
N ASP A 547 -49.12 5.32 4.71
CA ASP A 547 -48.19 4.18 4.70
C ASP A 547 -46.84 4.59 4.10
N LYS A 548 -46.86 5.37 3.01
CA LYS A 548 -45.63 5.85 2.38
C LYS A 548 -44.89 6.86 3.24
N LEU A 549 -45.59 7.78 3.92
CA LEU A 549 -45.00 8.75 4.84
C LEU A 549 -44.35 8.04 6.04
N VAL A 550 -45.05 7.08 6.65
CA VAL A 550 -44.51 6.28 7.77
C VAL A 550 -43.29 5.48 7.33
N SER A 551 -43.34 4.86 6.13
CA SER A 551 -42.19 4.16 5.56
C SER A 551 -40.98 5.07 5.35
N LEU A 552 -41.18 6.29 4.83
CA LEU A 552 -40.09 7.26 4.64
C LEU A 552 -39.54 7.79 5.97
N GLU A 553 -40.38 7.99 6.98
CA GLU A 553 -39.95 8.37 8.34
C GLU A 553 -39.06 7.29 8.96
N ASN A 554 -39.49 6.03 8.88
CA ASN A 554 -38.70 4.89 9.35
C ASN A 554 -37.36 4.77 8.60
N GLU A 555 -37.37 4.95 7.28
CA GLU A 555 -36.17 5.01 6.45
C GLU A 555 -35.21 6.13 6.90
N ILE A 556 -35.72 7.35 7.12
CA ILE A 556 -34.92 8.50 7.60
C ILE A 556 -34.37 8.23 9.00
N ALA A 557 -35.16 7.66 9.91
CA ALA A 557 -34.72 7.33 11.27
C ALA A 557 -33.55 6.32 11.26
N LEU A 558 -33.63 5.28 10.43
CA LEU A 558 -32.56 4.30 10.24
C LEU A 558 -31.30 4.93 9.64
N MET A 559 -31.44 5.82 8.65
CA MET A 559 -30.31 6.50 8.03
C MET A 559 -29.63 7.51 8.96
N ARG A 560 -30.38 8.20 9.82
CA ARG A 560 -29.85 9.15 10.81
C ARG A 560 -28.86 8.50 11.76
N LYS A 561 -29.21 7.32 12.29
CA LYS A 561 -28.29 6.54 13.13
C LYS A 561 -26.97 6.26 12.39
N GLY A 562 -27.06 5.74 11.17
CA GLY A 562 -25.88 5.45 10.35
C GLY A 562 -25.05 6.69 9.97
N TYR A 563 -25.69 7.84 9.78
CA TYR A 563 -25.01 9.13 9.57
C TYR A 563 -24.24 9.57 10.81
N ASN A 564 -24.88 9.56 11.98
CA ASN A 564 -24.26 9.97 13.25
C ASN A 564 -23.06 9.08 13.60
N ASP A 565 -23.19 7.75 13.45
CA ASP A 565 -22.09 6.81 13.64
C ASP A 565 -20.91 7.11 12.68
N SER A 566 -21.23 7.52 11.45
CA SER A 566 -20.21 7.86 10.46
C SER A 566 -19.51 9.19 10.78
N VAL A 567 -20.26 10.18 11.29
CA VAL A 567 -19.72 11.48 11.74
C VAL A 567 -18.80 11.28 12.95
N GLU A 568 -19.23 10.51 13.94
CA GLU A 568 -18.42 10.20 15.12
C GLU A 568 -17.09 9.57 14.71
N ARG A 569 -17.12 8.50 13.91
CA ARG A 569 -15.90 7.85 13.41
C ARG A 569 -15.01 8.78 12.60
N HIS A 570 -15.60 9.64 11.77
CA HIS A 570 -14.83 10.64 11.02
C HIS A 570 -14.08 11.57 11.97
N ASN A 571 -14.80 12.17 12.93
CA ASN A 571 -14.25 13.17 13.85
C ASN A 571 -13.20 12.56 14.77
N THR A 572 -13.43 11.35 15.31
CA THR A 572 -12.45 10.61 16.11
C THR A 572 -11.16 10.36 15.33
N ARG A 573 -11.25 9.93 14.06
CA ARG A 573 -10.08 9.63 13.23
C ARG A 573 -9.22 10.86 12.93
N ILE A 574 -9.83 11.98 12.55
CA ILE A 574 -9.08 13.21 12.26
C ILE A 574 -8.42 13.81 13.51
N GLN A 575 -8.88 13.44 14.71
CA GLN A 575 -8.32 13.87 16.00
C GLN A 575 -7.29 12.88 16.59
N SER A 576 -7.14 11.68 16.02
CA SER A 576 -6.28 10.61 16.56
C SER A 576 -4.88 10.60 15.94
N VAL A 577 -3.83 10.36 16.72
CA VAL A 577 -2.45 10.19 16.21
C VAL A 577 -2.30 8.77 15.62
N PRO A 578 -1.67 8.59 14.44
CA PRO A 578 -0.93 9.57 13.63
C PRO A 578 -1.75 10.32 12.56
N GLU A 579 -3.03 9.98 12.37
CA GLU A 579 -3.92 10.59 11.37
C GLU A 579 -4.08 12.10 11.51
N LEU A 580 -3.99 12.61 12.74
CA LEU A 580 -4.01 14.03 13.10
C LEU A 580 -3.05 14.89 12.26
N PHE A 581 -1.84 14.40 11.99
CA PHE A 581 -0.84 15.16 11.23
C PHE A 581 -1.26 15.35 9.77
N ILE A 582 -1.75 14.28 9.14
CA ILE A 582 -2.26 14.35 7.76
C ILE A 582 -3.55 15.17 7.71
N ALA A 583 -4.44 14.96 8.68
CA ALA A 583 -5.71 15.68 8.75
C ALA A 583 -5.50 17.20 8.83
N LYS A 584 -4.57 17.66 9.69
CA LYS A 584 -4.19 19.08 9.79
C LYS A 584 -3.52 19.59 8.51
N ALA A 585 -2.55 18.85 7.96
CA ALA A 585 -1.83 19.27 6.75
C ALA A 585 -2.77 19.44 5.54
N LEU A 586 -3.79 18.58 5.42
CA LEU A 586 -4.74 18.58 4.30
C LEU A 586 -6.09 19.24 4.62
N ARG A 587 -6.21 19.88 5.79
CA ARG A 587 -7.40 20.65 6.23
C ARG A 587 -8.70 19.84 6.24
N PHE A 588 -8.67 18.61 6.75
CA PHE A 588 -9.89 17.87 7.05
C PHE A 588 -10.71 18.61 8.12
N LYS A 589 -12.03 18.70 7.91
CA LYS A 589 -12.97 19.40 8.80
C LYS A 589 -13.90 18.42 9.47
N GLU A 590 -14.25 18.71 10.72
CA GLU A 590 -15.29 17.98 11.45
C GLU A 590 -16.66 18.12 10.79
N HIS A 591 -17.50 17.11 10.97
CA HIS A 591 -18.90 17.14 10.54
C HIS A 591 -19.81 17.20 11.77
N HIS A 592 -20.99 17.80 11.62
CA HIS A 592 -21.98 17.91 12.69
C HIS A 592 -22.96 16.72 12.68
N PRO A 593 -23.22 16.09 13.84
CA PRO A 593 -24.27 15.08 13.97
C PRO A 593 -25.66 15.71 13.90
N ILE A 594 -26.68 14.90 13.60
CA ILE A 594 -28.09 15.30 13.61
C ILE A 594 -28.67 14.94 14.98
N SER A 595 -29.10 15.96 15.72
CA SER A 595 -29.67 15.84 17.07
C SER A 595 -31.17 15.57 17.00
N ALA A 596 -31.62 14.32 17.17
CA ALA A 596 -33.03 13.95 17.38
C ALA A 596 -33.16 12.56 18.03
N GLU A 597 -34.22 12.35 18.82
CA GLU A 597 -34.58 11.05 19.41
C GLU A 597 -34.94 10.04 18.31
N ILE A 598 -34.33 8.85 18.36
CA ILE A 598 -34.50 7.80 17.35
C ILE A 598 -35.65 6.88 17.79
N GLU A 599 -36.83 7.07 17.21
CA GLU A 599 -37.97 6.16 17.36
C GLU A 599 -38.29 5.50 16.02
N VAL A 600 -38.09 4.19 15.91
CA VAL A 600 -38.56 3.40 14.75
C VAL A 600 -39.98 2.94 15.04
N ARG A 601 -40.94 3.30 14.17
CA ARG A 601 -42.36 2.98 14.37
C ARG A 601 -42.78 1.78 13.53
N SER A 602 -43.61 0.90 14.09
CA SER A 602 -44.32 -0.08 13.27
C SER A 602 -45.36 0.62 12.39
N VAL A 603 -45.47 0.24 11.11
CA VAL A 603 -46.58 0.69 10.25
C VAL A 603 -47.91 0.38 10.96
N PRO A 604 -48.79 1.35 11.21
CA PRO A 604 -50.06 1.09 11.87
C PRO A 604 -50.84 0.07 11.04
N ASN A 605 -51.24 -1.03 11.67
CA ASN A 605 -51.94 -2.10 10.99
C ASN A 605 -53.39 -1.69 10.76
N ILE A 606 -53.68 -1.04 9.64
CA ILE A 606 -55.02 -0.53 9.30
C ILE A 606 -55.98 -1.65 8.84
N THR A 607 -55.56 -2.92 8.92
CA THR A 607 -56.35 -4.10 8.51
C THR A 607 -57.09 -4.79 9.66
N GLY A 608 -57.28 -4.10 10.79
CA GLY A 608 -58.13 -4.59 11.88
C GLY A 608 -59.56 -4.05 11.75
N LEU A 609 -60.34 -4.57 10.80
CA LEU A 609 -61.81 -4.56 10.77
C LEU A 609 -62.30 -5.43 9.59
N ASN A 610 -62.30 -6.75 9.83
CA ASN A 610 -63.22 -7.71 9.22
C ASN A 610 -63.48 -8.81 10.24
#